data_AF-A0A4Y9LZK3-F1
#
_entry.id   AF-A0A4Y9LZK3-F1
#
_cell.length_a   1.000
_cell.length_b   1.000
_cell.length_c   1.000
_cell.angle_alpha   90.00
_cell.angle_beta   90.00
_cell.angle_gamma   90.00
#
_symmetry.space_group_name_H-M   'P 1'
#
loop_
_entity.id
_entity.type
_entity.pdbx_description
1 polymer ?
#
loop_
_entity_poly.entity_id
_entity_poly.type
_entity_poly.pdbx_seq_one_letter_code
_entity_poly.pdbx_strand_id
1 'polypeptide(L)'
;MTDPIVKSTNIGSRTRLAAVARLMVRSIFFVLPLAFTWLKLRNLSSSEIAQLISNASASGIVWKTALVVYFFAWVWGTLWDVGLQERVYLDAPNKGKMPLQAFGMAFAILIVGAALVWVDTFLQFVGVLALFTIVDHAAWQYLVTFLQPMIQHARQVYSHPYDAIALEQLRLVENQVCGTWKWRRGVVGLVWIFVMLALALVMSTESSVRAGPAEVTWGFIQAVSILIWVLLMESWHWYVRIVTRVGVDTLEHLRDGYGVVPLSALDMARRPSS
;
A
#
# COMPACT_ATOMS: atom_id res chain seq x y z
N MET A 1 33.76 19.89 -9.20
CA MET A 1 33.84 19.20 -10.50
C MET A 1 33.24 17.82 -10.32
N THR A 2 31.91 17.70 -10.43
CA THR A 2 31.18 16.44 -10.29
C THR A 2 31.12 15.78 -11.65
N ASP A 3 31.72 14.61 -11.75
CA ASP A 3 31.90 13.89 -13.01
C ASP A 3 30.53 13.54 -13.64
N PRO A 4 30.22 14.01 -14.87
CA PRO A 4 28.93 13.73 -15.53
C PRO A 4 28.66 12.22 -15.68
N ILE A 5 29.70 11.38 -15.65
CA ILE A 5 29.61 9.93 -15.71
C ILE A 5 28.88 9.35 -14.48
N VAL A 6 29.11 9.89 -13.27
CA VAL A 6 28.46 9.43 -12.02
C VAL A 6 26.97 9.74 -12.01
N LYS A 7 26.55 10.81 -12.72
CA LYS A 7 25.13 11.20 -12.81
C LYS A 7 24.32 10.23 -13.69
N SER A 8 24.95 9.57 -14.67
CA SER A 8 24.26 8.68 -15.62
C SER A 8 24.00 7.27 -15.09
N THR A 9 24.92 6.72 -14.29
CA THR A 9 24.86 5.33 -13.79
C THR A 9 23.83 5.14 -12.68
N ASN A 10 23.63 6.15 -11.83
CA ASN A 10 22.69 6.09 -10.69
C ASN A 10 21.22 6.23 -11.10
N ILE A 11 20.93 6.92 -12.20
CA ILE A 11 19.55 6.99 -12.74
C ILE A 11 19.11 5.59 -13.20
N GLY A 12 20.02 4.79 -13.76
CA GLY A 12 19.72 3.46 -14.28
C GLY A 12 19.41 2.41 -13.20
N SER A 13 20.02 2.49 -12.00
CA SER A 13 19.76 1.52 -10.92
C SER A 13 18.37 1.70 -10.29
N ARG A 14 18.00 2.93 -9.88
CA ARG A 14 16.68 3.21 -9.28
C ARG A 14 15.52 2.89 -10.22
N THR A 15 15.68 3.24 -11.50
CA THR A 15 14.67 3.00 -12.54
C THR A 15 14.47 1.50 -12.76
N ARG A 16 15.55 0.70 -12.73
CA ARG A 16 15.46 -0.77 -12.81
C ARG A 16 14.72 -1.36 -11.61
N LEU A 17 15.03 -0.94 -10.39
CA LEU A 17 14.33 -1.42 -9.20
C LEU A 17 12.83 -1.09 -9.25
N ALA A 18 12.49 0.14 -9.61
CA ALA A 18 11.11 0.58 -9.78
C ALA A 18 10.39 -0.17 -10.90
N ALA A 19 11.06 -0.42 -12.02
CA ALA A 19 10.51 -1.22 -13.13
C ALA A 19 10.19 -2.66 -12.68
N VAL A 20 11.11 -3.31 -11.96
CA VAL A 20 10.87 -4.67 -11.41
C VAL A 20 9.72 -4.66 -10.41
N ALA A 21 9.66 -3.67 -9.50
CA ALA A 21 8.56 -3.55 -8.55
C ALA A 21 7.20 -3.35 -9.25
N ARG A 22 7.13 -2.47 -10.26
CA ARG A 22 5.91 -2.29 -11.07
C ARG A 22 5.51 -3.55 -11.81
N LEU A 23 6.48 -4.26 -12.41
CA LEU A 23 6.23 -5.53 -13.08
C LEU A 23 5.64 -6.54 -12.10
N MET A 24 6.22 -6.69 -10.92
CA MET A 24 5.72 -7.59 -9.89
C MET A 24 4.29 -7.25 -9.48
N VAL A 25 3.99 -5.97 -9.19
CA VAL A 25 2.64 -5.53 -8.81
C VAL A 25 1.64 -5.74 -9.94
N ARG A 26 2.01 -5.46 -11.19
CA ARG A 26 1.15 -5.72 -12.37
C ARG A 26 0.92 -7.21 -12.57
N SER A 27 1.94 -8.04 -12.41
CA SER A 27 1.80 -9.49 -12.48
C SER A 27 0.82 -10.00 -11.43
N ILE A 28 0.92 -9.52 -10.17
CA ILE A 28 -0.05 -9.86 -9.12
C ILE A 28 -1.47 -9.40 -9.51
N PHE A 29 -1.59 -8.16 -10.03
CA PHE A 29 -2.88 -7.59 -10.47
C PHE A 29 -3.59 -8.45 -11.52
N PHE A 30 -2.86 -9.02 -12.48
CA PHE A 30 -3.46 -9.87 -13.53
C PHE A 30 -3.57 -11.34 -13.13
N VAL A 31 -2.50 -11.91 -12.56
CA VAL A 31 -2.43 -13.35 -12.28
C VAL A 31 -3.42 -13.75 -11.19
N LEU A 32 -3.56 -12.97 -10.12
CA LEU A 32 -4.40 -13.38 -8.98
C LEU A 32 -5.90 -13.44 -9.34
N PRO A 33 -6.52 -12.41 -9.95
CA PRO A 33 -7.92 -12.50 -10.36
C PRO A 33 -8.17 -13.59 -11.40
N LEU A 34 -7.26 -13.77 -12.36
CA LEU A 34 -7.38 -14.82 -13.37
C LEU A 34 -7.30 -16.22 -12.74
N ALA A 35 -6.29 -16.46 -11.91
CA ALA A 35 -6.12 -17.74 -11.22
C ALA A 35 -7.31 -18.05 -10.30
N PHE A 36 -7.80 -17.05 -9.57
CA PHE A 36 -8.95 -17.22 -8.68
C PHE A 36 -10.24 -17.50 -9.45
N THR A 37 -10.51 -16.73 -10.51
CA THR A 37 -11.67 -16.92 -11.39
C THR A 37 -11.62 -18.31 -12.02
N TRP A 38 -10.46 -18.71 -12.54
CA TRP A 38 -10.25 -20.06 -13.08
C TRP A 38 -10.51 -21.15 -12.04
N LEU A 39 -9.92 -21.05 -10.84
CA LEU A 39 -10.08 -22.05 -9.79
C LEU A 39 -11.54 -22.19 -9.31
N LYS A 40 -12.29 -21.09 -9.22
CA LYS A 40 -13.70 -21.11 -8.83
C LYS A 40 -14.61 -21.64 -9.94
N LEU A 41 -14.29 -21.42 -11.22
CA LEU A 41 -15.14 -21.80 -12.35
C LEU A 41 -14.82 -23.16 -12.97
N ARG A 42 -13.58 -23.68 -12.84
CA ARG A 42 -13.12 -24.88 -13.58
C ARG A 42 -13.94 -26.16 -13.37
N ASN A 43 -14.66 -26.26 -12.25
CA ASN A 43 -15.46 -27.43 -11.90
C ASN A 43 -16.97 -27.18 -12.02
N LEU A 44 -17.38 -26.01 -12.51
CA LEU A 44 -18.78 -25.63 -12.63
C LEU A 44 -19.23 -25.74 -14.09
N SER A 45 -20.40 -26.32 -14.29
CA SER A 45 -21.14 -26.27 -15.54
C SER A 45 -21.68 -24.86 -15.81
N SER A 46 -21.98 -24.55 -17.07
CA SER A 46 -22.52 -23.24 -17.46
C SER A 46 -23.83 -22.89 -16.74
N SER A 47 -24.67 -23.89 -16.43
CA SER A 47 -25.91 -23.71 -15.65
C SER A 47 -25.63 -23.35 -14.19
N GLU A 48 -24.63 -23.97 -13.57
CA GLU A 48 -24.25 -23.66 -12.18
C GLU A 48 -23.66 -22.26 -12.07
N ILE A 49 -22.89 -21.81 -13.07
CA ILE A 49 -22.36 -20.44 -13.14
C ILE A 49 -23.52 -19.43 -13.22
N ALA A 50 -24.51 -19.67 -14.09
CA ALA A 50 -25.67 -18.79 -14.22
C ALA A 50 -26.46 -18.71 -12.90
N GLN A 51 -26.65 -19.86 -12.23
CA GLN A 51 -27.34 -19.93 -10.94
C GLN A 51 -26.55 -19.23 -9.82
N LEU A 52 -25.22 -19.30 -9.84
CA LEU A 52 -24.36 -18.61 -8.87
C LEU A 52 -24.45 -17.09 -9.01
N ILE A 53 -24.63 -16.58 -10.23
CA ILE A 53 -24.85 -15.17 -10.50
C ILE A 53 -26.26 -14.74 -10.09
N SER A 54 -27.28 -15.54 -10.40
CA SER A 54 -28.68 -15.21 -10.08
C SER A 54 -28.97 -15.22 -8.58
N ASN A 55 -28.27 -16.08 -7.83
CA ASN A 55 -28.48 -16.27 -6.40
C ASN A 55 -27.53 -15.43 -5.53
N ALA A 56 -26.88 -14.42 -6.12
CA ALA A 56 -25.98 -13.55 -5.37
C ALA A 56 -26.77 -12.75 -4.32
N SER A 57 -26.59 -13.11 -3.04
CA SER A 57 -27.18 -12.38 -1.93
C SER A 57 -26.57 -10.98 -1.80
N ALA A 58 -27.35 -10.02 -1.29
CA ALA A 58 -26.87 -8.65 -1.05
C ALA A 58 -25.61 -8.63 -0.16
N SER A 59 -25.55 -9.47 0.88
CA SER A 59 -24.37 -9.62 1.74
C SER A 59 -23.15 -10.14 0.98
N GLY A 60 -23.34 -11.15 0.12
CA GLY A 60 -22.27 -11.69 -0.72
C GLY A 60 -21.73 -10.67 -1.71
N ILE A 61 -22.60 -9.83 -2.29
CA ILE A 61 -22.20 -8.73 -3.16
C ILE A 61 -21.38 -7.71 -2.37
N VAL A 62 -21.88 -7.22 -1.24
CA VAL A 62 -21.18 -6.21 -0.42
C VAL A 62 -19.80 -6.69 0.02
N TRP A 63 -19.69 -7.93 0.51
CA TRP A 63 -18.40 -8.52 0.89
C TRP A 63 -17.45 -8.55 -0.31
N LYS A 64 -17.86 -9.16 -1.43
CA LYS A 64 -16.99 -9.29 -2.61
C LYS A 64 -16.57 -7.93 -3.16
N THR A 65 -17.48 -6.96 -3.20
CA THR A 65 -17.17 -5.59 -3.59
C THR A 65 -16.14 -4.95 -2.66
N ALA A 66 -16.25 -5.14 -1.34
CA ALA A 66 -15.27 -4.63 -0.39
C ALA A 66 -13.86 -5.19 -0.67
N LEU A 67 -13.74 -6.50 -0.96
CA LEU A 67 -12.47 -7.12 -1.33
C LEU A 67 -11.91 -6.62 -2.66
N VAL A 68 -12.77 -6.42 -3.65
CA VAL A 68 -12.38 -5.83 -4.94
C VAL A 68 -11.83 -4.42 -4.73
N VAL A 69 -12.58 -3.56 -4.03
CA VAL A 69 -12.16 -2.19 -3.71
C VAL A 69 -10.81 -2.21 -2.99
N TYR A 70 -10.67 -3.06 -1.98
CA TYR A 70 -9.41 -3.24 -1.24
C TYR A 70 -8.24 -3.61 -2.17
N PHE A 71 -8.43 -4.61 -3.04
CA PHE A 71 -7.39 -5.07 -3.96
C PHE A 71 -6.96 -3.98 -4.94
N PHE A 72 -7.91 -3.28 -5.56
CA PHE A 72 -7.62 -2.18 -6.48
C PHE A 72 -6.92 -1.02 -5.77
N ALA A 73 -7.38 -0.64 -4.58
CA ALA A 73 -6.77 0.40 -3.76
C ALA A 73 -5.32 0.05 -3.41
N TRP A 74 -5.04 -1.22 -3.07
CA TRP A 74 -3.70 -1.71 -2.81
C TRP A 74 -2.79 -1.67 -4.04
N VAL A 75 -3.25 -2.21 -5.19
CA VAL A 75 -2.46 -2.25 -6.43
C VAL A 75 -2.14 -0.84 -6.91
N TRP A 76 -3.16 0.01 -7.04
CA TRP A 76 -2.98 1.37 -7.57
C TRP A 76 -2.12 2.22 -6.65
N GLY A 77 -2.36 2.09 -5.35
CA GLY A 77 -1.56 2.75 -4.33
C GLY A 77 -0.10 2.34 -4.37
N THR A 78 0.20 1.05 -4.50
CA THR A 78 1.59 0.55 -4.56
C THR A 78 2.31 1.05 -5.82
N LEU A 79 1.63 1.07 -6.97
CA LEU A 79 2.20 1.66 -8.20
C LEU A 79 2.52 3.15 -8.03
N TRP A 80 1.65 3.87 -7.31
CA TRP A 80 1.87 5.27 -7.00
C TRP A 80 3.08 5.47 -6.08
N ASP A 81 3.17 4.66 -5.02
CA ASP A 81 4.27 4.68 -4.06
C ASP A 81 5.62 4.45 -4.77
N VAL A 82 5.69 3.45 -5.67
CA VAL A 82 6.90 3.17 -6.47
C VAL A 82 7.27 4.36 -7.36
N GLY A 83 6.28 5.00 -8.01
CA GLY A 83 6.51 6.17 -8.84
C GLY A 83 6.98 7.40 -8.07
N LEU A 84 6.53 7.55 -6.83
CA LEU A 84 6.94 8.64 -5.95
C LEU A 84 8.35 8.41 -5.39
N GLN A 85 8.64 7.19 -4.95
CA GLN A 85 9.96 6.78 -4.46
C GLN A 85 11.04 6.91 -5.53
N GLU A 86 10.76 6.50 -6.77
CA GLU A 86 11.71 6.61 -7.90
C GLU A 86 12.14 8.07 -8.17
N ARG A 87 11.24 9.04 -7.96
CA ARG A 87 11.55 10.46 -8.17
C ARG A 87 12.53 11.00 -7.15
N VAL A 88 12.36 10.61 -5.89
CA VAL A 88 13.03 11.24 -4.76
C VAL A 88 14.31 10.51 -4.34
N TYR A 89 14.40 9.19 -4.55
CA TYR A 89 15.61 8.43 -4.26
C TYR A 89 16.68 8.59 -5.33
N LEU A 90 17.94 8.70 -4.93
CA LEU A 90 19.07 8.94 -5.84
C LEU A 90 19.64 7.66 -6.45
N ASP A 91 19.73 6.59 -5.67
CA ASP A 91 20.29 5.31 -6.08
C ASP A 91 19.52 4.16 -5.42
N ALA A 92 19.58 2.97 -6.01
CA ALA A 92 19.00 1.75 -5.47
C ALA A 92 20.08 0.77 -4.98
N PRO A 93 19.83 0.06 -3.87
CA PRO A 93 20.74 -0.94 -3.36
C PRO A 93 20.95 -2.04 -4.42
N ASN A 94 22.08 -2.74 -4.31
CA ASN A 94 22.40 -3.87 -5.17
C ASN A 94 22.33 -3.54 -6.69
N LYS A 95 22.66 -2.30 -7.07
CA LYS A 95 22.61 -1.81 -8.46
C LYS A 95 21.21 -1.92 -9.10
N GLY A 96 20.16 -1.78 -8.29
CA GLY A 96 18.77 -1.88 -8.72
C GLY A 96 18.20 -3.30 -8.77
N LYS A 97 18.94 -4.30 -8.28
CA LYS A 97 18.42 -5.68 -8.18
C LYS A 97 17.52 -5.81 -6.95
N MET A 98 16.33 -6.36 -7.17
CA MET A 98 15.41 -6.69 -6.08
C MET A 98 15.96 -7.90 -5.31
N PRO A 99 16.10 -7.80 -3.97
CA PRO A 99 16.58 -8.92 -3.16
C PRO A 99 15.57 -10.08 -3.16
N LEU A 100 16.05 -11.32 -3.03
CA LEU A 100 15.19 -12.51 -3.01
C LEU A 100 14.14 -12.46 -1.89
N GLN A 101 14.48 -11.86 -0.75
CA GLN A 101 13.55 -11.69 0.36
C GLN A 101 12.31 -10.86 -0.03
N ALA A 102 12.46 -9.84 -0.90
CA ALA A 102 11.33 -9.04 -1.36
C ALA A 102 10.33 -9.87 -2.18
N PHE A 103 10.83 -10.79 -3.04
CA PHE A 103 9.98 -11.75 -3.73
C PHE A 103 9.28 -12.70 -2.76
N GLY A 104 9.99 -13.16 -1.72
CA GLY A 104 9.41 -13.97 -0.64
C GLY A 104 8.27 -13.25 0.08
N MET A 105 8.44 -11.97 0.44
CA MET A 105 7.38 -11.19 1.10
C MET A 105 6.18 -10.95 0.17
N ALA A 106 6.42 -10.63 -1.10
CA ALA A 106 5.35 -10.48 -2.09
C ALA A 106 4.56 -11.78 -2.28
N PHE A 107 5.25 -12.92 -2.31
CA PHE A 107 4.64 -14.24 -2.40
C PHE A 107 3.85 -14.60 -1.13
N ALA A 108 4.34 -14.24 0.06
CA ALA A 108 3.61 -14.43 1.31
C ALA A 108 2.31 -13.62 1.33
N ILE A 109 2.36 -12.34 0.94
CA ILE A 109 1.16 -11.49 0.80
C ILE A 109 0.18 -12.11 -0.21
N LEU A 110 0.69 -12.62 -1.33
CA LEU A 110 -0.12 -13.28 -2.36
C LEU A 110 -0.86 -14.51 -1.81
N ILE A 111 -0.17 -15.39 -1.08
CA ILE A 111 -0.75 -16.59 -0.49
C ILE A 111 -1.86 -16.24 0.50
N VAL A 112 -1.58 -15.33 1.44
CA VAL A 112 -2.57 -14.99 2.47
C VAL A 112 -3.74 -14.19 1.86
N GLY A 113 -3.46 -13.36 0.86
CA GLY A 113 -4.48 -12.70 0.06
C GLY A 113 -5.37 -13.70 -0.69
N ALA A 114 -4.81 -14.75 -1.29
CA ALA A 114 -5.59 -15.82 -1.91
C ALA A 114 -6.44 -16.59 -0.88
N ALA A 115 -5.89 -16.84 0.32
CA ALA A 115 -6.63 -17.47 1.41
C ALA A 115 -7.83 -16.61 1.86
N LEU A 116 -7.72 -15.28 1.89
CA LEU A 116 -8.83 -14.38 2.21
C LEU A 116 -10.03 -14.52 1.28
N VAL A 117 -9.77 -14.79 -0.01
CA VAL A 117 -10.84 -14.98 -1.00
C VAL A 117 -11.33 -16.43 -1.03
N TRP A 118 -10.56 -17.37 -0.49
CA TRP A 118 -10.89 -18.80 -0.49
C TRP A 118 -11.84 -19.20 0.64
N VAL A 119 -11.71 -18.58 1.81
CA VAL A 119 -12.52 -18.91 2.99
C VAL A 119 -13.99 -18.51 2.83
N ASP A 120 -14.89 -19.42 3.19
CA ASP A 120 -16.33 -19.25 2.98
C ASP A 120 -17.10 -18.88 4.26
N THR A 121 -16.45 -18.95 5.43
CA THR A 121 -17.07 -18.60 6.71
C THR A 121 -16.50 -17.29 7.27
N PHE A 122 -17.35 -16.51 7.93
CA PHE A 122 -16.92 -15.23 8.51
C PHE A 122 -15.81 -15.40 9.57
N LEU A 123 -15.91 -16.44 10.41
CA LEU A 123 -14.89 -16.71 11.43
C LEU A 123 -13.52 -17.02 10.81
N GLN A 124 -13.48 -17.87 9.78
CA GLN A 124 -12.25 -18.16 9.04
C GLN A 124 -11.74 -16.90 8.34
N PHE A 125 -12.62 -16.09 7.75
CA PHE A 125 -12.26 -14.82 7.12
C PHE A 125 -11.57 -13.87 8.10
N VAL A 126 -12.15 -13.66 9.29
CA VAL A 126 -11.56 -12.79 10.33
C VAL A 126 -10.20 -13.35 10.78
N GLY A 127 -10.07 -14.67 10.95
CA GLY A 127 -8.80 -15.30 11.29
C GLY A 127 -7.72 -15.10 10.22
N VAL A 128 -8.06 -15.30 8.94
CA VAL A 128 -7.13 -15.05 7.83
C VAL A 128 -6.84 -13.55 7.67
N LEU A 129 -7.79 -12.67 7.97
CA LEU A 129 -7.59 -11.21 7.95
C LEU A 129 -6.61 -10.75 9.04
N ALA A 130 -6.67 -11.36 10.22
CA ALA A 130 -5.68 -11.16 11.27
C ALA A 130 -4.29 -11.59 10.80
N LEU A 131 -4.17 -12.78 10.21
CA LEU A 131 -2.90 -13.26 9.64
C LEU A 131 -2.40 -12.34 8.52
N PHE A 132 -3.28 -11.90 7.62
CA PHE A 132 -2.96 -10.96 6.55
C PHE A 132 -2.40 -9.66 7.12
N THR A 133 -3.02 -9.12 8.17
CA THR A 133 -2.57 -7.89 8.82
C THR A 133 -1.18 -8.04 9.43
N ILE A 134 -0.87 -9.19 10.02
CA ILE A 134 0.46 -9.51 10.56
C ILE A 134 1.49 -9.56 9.43
N VAL A 135 1.17 -10.25 8.32
CA VAL A 135 2.06 -10.37 7.16
C VAL A 135 2.27 -9.03 6.47
N ASP A 136 1.23 -8.21 6.28
CA ASP A 136 1.33 -6.83 5.76
C ASP A 136 2.27 -5.99 6.62
N HIS A 137 2.11 -6.08 7.95
CA HIS A 137 2.96 -5.34 8.87
C HIS A 137 4.42 -5.80 8.81
N ALA A 138 4.66 -7.12 8.77
CA ALA A 138 6.00 -7.67 8.61
C ALA A 138 6.65 -7.26 7.27
N ALA A 139 5.88 -7.27 6.19
CA ALA A 139 6.34 -6.82 4.87
C ALA A 139 6.67 -5.32 4.86
N TRP A 140 5.88 -4.51 5.57
CA TRP A 140 6.18 -3.10 5.77
C TRP A 140 7.48 -2.88 6.57
N GLN A 141 7.69 -3.59 7.69
CA GLN A 141 8.93 -3.51 8.47
C GLN A 141 10.16 -3.89 7.64
N TYR A 142 10.03 -4.94 6.85
CA TYR A 142 11.05 -5.34 5.88
C TYR A 142 11.32 -4.23 4.86
N LEU A 143 10.27 -3.64 4.28
CA LEU A 143 10.38 -2.54 3.31
C LEU A 143 11.08 -1.32 3.90
N VAL A 144 10.73 -0.91 5.12
CA VAL A 144 11.39 0.20 5.83
C VAL A 144 12.88 -0.09 6.00
N THR A 145 13.21 -1.28 6.49
CA THR A 145 14.60 -1.72 6.69
C THR A 145 15.38 -1.73 5.37
N PHE A 146 14.75 -2.20 4.29
CA PHE A 146 15.33 -2.27 2.96
C PHE A 146 15.56 -0.88 2.34
N LEU A 147 14.64 0.07 2.54
CA LEU A 147 14.71 1.41 1.99
C LEU A 147 15.57 2.37 2.83
N GLN A 148 15.80 2.06 4.11
CA GLN A 148 16.54 2.93 5.02
C GLN A 148 17.92 3.37 4.50
N PRO A 149 18.76 2.49 3.90
CA PRO A 149 20.04 2.91 3.34
C PRO A 149 19.89 3.91 2.18
N MET A 150 18.87 3.76 1.34
CA MET A 150 18.59 4.68 0.23
C MET A 150 18.19 6.07 0.75
N ILE A 151 17.33 6.09 1.77
CA ILE A 151 16.86 7.32 2.41
C ILE A 151 18.04 8.04 3.07
N GLN A 152 18.90 7.32 3.80
CA GLN A 152 20.08 7.90 4.44
C GLN A 152 21.06 8.48 3.41
N HIS A 153 21.32 7.76 2.32
CA HIS A 153 22.20 8.24 1.26
C HIS A 153 21.63 9.50 0.58
N ALA A 154 20.35 9.47 0.20
CA ALA A 154 19.67 10.62 -0.38
C ALA A 154 19.69 11.83 0.57
N ARG A 155 19.46 11.61 1.87
CA ARG A 155 19.53 12.65 2.90
C ARG A 155 20.92 13.28 2.97
N GLN A 156 21.99 12.48 2.97
CA GLN A 156 23.36 13.00 3.00
C GLN A 156 23.65 13.90 1.80
N VAL A 157 23.24 13.50 0.60
CA VAL A 157 23.44 14.28 -0.63
C VAL A 157 22.61 15.58 -0.61
N TYR A 158 21.33 15.50 -0.24
CA TYR A 158 20.44 16.68 -0.19
C TYR A 158 20.72 17.60 1.00
N SER A 159 21.47 17.16 2.02
CA SER A 159 21.86 18.03 3.14
C SER A 159 22.88 19.10 2.74
N HIS A 160 23.43 19.04 1.53
CA HIS A 160 24.22 20.14 1.00
C HIS A 160 23.35 21.40 0.85
N PRO A 161 23.87 22.60 1.18
CA PRO A 161 23.09 23.84 1.34
C PRO A 161 22.44 24.38 0.05
N TYR A 162 22.49 23.64 -1.05
CA TYR A 162 21.96 24.02 -2.35
C TYR A 162 20.70 23.26 -2.75
N ASP A 163 20.24 22.24 -1.99
CA ASP A 163 19.08 21.42 -2.39
C ASP A 163 18.06 21.18 -1.25
N ALA A 164 17.67 22.26 -0.57
CA ALA A 164 16.69 22.21 0.51
C ALA A 164 15.32 21.66 0.04
N ILE A 165 14.93 21.91 -1.22
CA ILE A 165 13.66 21.43 -1.77
C ILE A 165 13.67 19.91 -1.88
N ALA A 166 14.72 19.31 -2.45
CA ALA A 166 14.80 17.85 -2.54
C ALA A 166 14.87 17.19 -1.16
N LEU A 167 15.48 17.85 -0.17
CA LEU A 167 15.48 17.38 1.20
C LEU A 167 14.07 17.34 1.81
N GLU A 168 13.26 18.38 1.60
CA GLU A 168 11.86 18.38 2.07
C GLU A 168 11.00 17.35 1.31
N GLN A 169 11.21 17.17 0.00
CA GLN A 169 10.56 16.10 -0.76
C GLN A 169 10.92 14.72 -0.19
N LEU A 170 12.18 14.49 0.16
CA LEU A 170 12.63 13.26 0.82
C LEU A 170 11.96 13.06 2.17
N ARG A 171 11.84 14.10 2.99
CA ARG A 171 11.16 14.02 4.29
C ARG A 171 9.68 13.65 4.15
N LEU A 172 8.98 14.20 3.15
CA LEU A 172 7.59 13.84 2.88
C LEU A 172 7.45 12.36 2.49
N VAL A 173 8.30 11.87 1.59
CA VAL A 173 8.31 10.45 1.17
C VAL A 173 8.73 9.53 2.32
N GLU A 174 9.74 9.90 3.09
CA GLU A 174 10.17 9.15 4.26
C GLU A 174 9.07 9.09 5.32
N ASN A 175 8.38 10.19 5.61
CA ASN A 175 7.25 10.17 6.54
C ASN A 175 6.09 9.30 6.02
N GLN A 176 5.87 9.26 4.70
CA GLN A 176 4.92 8.31 4.12
C GLN A 176 5.37 6.86 4.35
N VAL A 177 6.63 6.51 4.08
CA VAL A 177 7.09 5.12 4.14
C VAL A 177 7.35 4.65 5.58
N CYS A 178 8.02 5.45 6.38
CA CYS A 178 8.55 5.12 7.71
C CYS A 178 7.75 5.76 8.86
N GLY A 179 6.71 6.55 8.56
CA GLY A 179 6.00 7.32 9.57
C GLY A 179 5.20 6.48 10.57
N THR A 180 4.97 7.07 11.74
CA THR A 180 4.22 6.45 12.85
C THR A 180 2.74 6.20 12.52
N TRP A 181 2.22 6.80 11.44
CA TRP A 181 0.85 6.60 10.98
C TRP A 181 0.57 5.13 10.62
N LYS A 182 1.56 4.37 10.14
CA LYS A 182 1.42 2.93 9.83
C LYS A 182 1.11 2.12 11.08
N TRP A 183 1.78 2.42 12.20
CA TRP A 183 1.51 1.81 13.50
C TRP A 183 0.11 2.14 14.01
N ARG A 184 -0.27 3.43 13.97
CA ARG A 184 -1.61 3.87 14.38
C ARG A 184 -2.71 3.17 13.56
N ARG A 185 -2.54 3.10 12.24
CA ARG A 185 -3.42 2.36 11.32
C ARG A 185 -3.50 0.88 11.70
N GLY A 186 -2.36 0.24 11.96
CA GLY A 186 -2.28 -1.15 12.37
C GLY A 186 -3.05 -1.45 13.67
N VAL A 187 -2.90 -0.59 14.69
CA VAL A 187 -3.63 -0.72 15.96
C VAL A 187 -5.13 -0.58 15.75
N VAL A 188 -5.58 0.44 15.01
CA VAL A 188 -7.01 0.63 14.70
C VAL A 188 -7.58 -0.56 13.94
N GLY A 189 -6.86 -1.05 12.93
CA GLY A 189 -7.26 -2.23 12.16
C GLY A 189 -7.35 -3.49 13.02
N LEU A 190 -6.40 -3.69 13.95
CA LEU A 190 -6.39 -4.84 14.87
C LEU A 190 -7.55 -4.77 15.86
N VAL A 191 -7.83 -3.60 16.44
CA VAL A 191 -9.00 -3.40 17.32
C VAL A 191 -10.29 -3.77 16.60
N TRP A 192 -10.45 -3.35 15.35
CA TRP A 192 -11.64 -3.69 14.57
C TRP A 192 -11.72 -5.18 14.23
N ILE A 193 -10.59 -5.85 13.97
CA ILE A 193 -10.53 -7.31 13.82
C ILE A 193 -10.99 -8.02 15.10
N PHE A 194 -10.58 -7.54 16.28
CA PHE A 194 -11.07 -8.08 17.55
C PHE A 194 -12.58 -7.88 17.73
N VAL A 195 -13.12 -6.73 17.33
CA VAL A 195 -14.58 -6.50 17.33
C VAL A 195 -15.28 -7.50 16.40
N MET A 196 -14.80 -7.69 15.17
CA MET A 196 -15.36 -8.68 14.24
C MET A 196 -15.27 -10.11 14.79
N LEU A 197 -14.19 -10.46 15.48
CA LEU A 197 -14.02 -11.76 16.11
C LEU A 197 -15.01 -11.95 17.28
N ALA A 198 -15.17 -10.95 18.15
CA ALA A 198 -16.14 -10.99 19.24
C ALA A 198 -17.57 -11.13 18.70
N LEU A 199 -17.91 -10.39 17.65
CA LEU A 199 -19.17 -10.51 16.93
C LEU A 199 -19.37 -11.93 16.39
N ALA A 200 -18.35 -12.52 15.77
CA ALA A 200 -18.40 -13.87 15.23
C ALA A 200 -18.62 -14.96 16.30
N LEU A 201 -18.13 -14.74 17.53
CA LEU A 201 -18.24 -15.69 18.64
C LEU A 201 -19.54 -15.58 19.42
N VAL A 202 -20.09 -14.36 19.55
CA VAL A 202 -21.27 -14.09 20.38
C VAL A 202 -22.57 -14.33 19.61
N MET A 203 -22.60 -14.07 18.30
CA MET A 203 -23.84 -14.12 17.53
C MET A 203 -23.93 -15.38 16.67
N SER A 204 -25.06 -16.09 16.79
CA SER A 204 -25.35 -17.26 15.97
C SER A 204 -25.62 -16.86 14.51
N THR A 205 -25.29 -17.75 13.58
CA THR A 205 -25.49 -17.53 12.13
C THR A 205 -26.96 -17.32 11.73
N GLU A 206 -27.90 -17.79 12.55
CA GLU A 206 -29.34 -17.68 12.32
C GLU A 206 -29.95 -16.43 12.97
N SER A 207 -29.17 -15.66 13.74
CA SER A 207 -29.71 -14.47 14.39
C SER A 207 -30.04 -13.37 13.37
N SER A 208 -31.18 -12.71 13.57
CA SER A 208 -31.50 -11.45 12.92
C SER A 208 -31.50 -10.34 13.97
N VAL A 209 -31.01 -9.16 13.60
CA VAL A 209 -31.06 -7.99 14.46
C VAL A 209 -32.13 -7.07 13.93
N ARG A 210 -33.12 -6.75 14.77
CA ARG A 210 -34.18 -5.81 14.42
C ARG A 210 -33.67 -4.39 14.60
N ALA A 211 -33.53 -3.64 13.51
CA ALA A 211 -33.11 -2.25 13.49
C ALA A 211 -34.30 -1.37 13.11
N GLY A 212 -35.15 -1.05 14.09
CA GLY A 212 -36.41 -0.36 13.86
C GLY A 212 -37.42 -1.23 13.09
N PRO A 213 -38.02 -0.74 11.98
CA PRO A 213 -38.96 -1.55 11.19
C PRO A 213 -38.27 -2.58 10.29
N ALA A 214 -36.95 -2.48 10.09
CA ALA A 214 -36.20 -3.38 9.22
C ALA A 214 -35.56 -4.52 10.00
N GLU A 215 -35.62 -5.73 9.44
CA GLU A 215 -34.84 -6.88 9.91
C GLU A 215 -33.55 -6.96 9.10
N VAL A 216 -32.41 -6.85 9.78
CA VAL A 216 -31.09 -6.95 9.16
C VAL A 216 -30.55 -8.35 9.40
N THR A 217 -30.24 -9.05 8.33
CA THR A 217 -29.65 -10.39 8.41
C THR A 217 -28.22 -10.30 8.95
N TRP A 218 -27.81 -11.29 9.75
CA TRP A 218 -26.45 -11.34 10.30
C TRP A 218 -25.36 -11.29 9.23
N GLY A 219 -25.57 -11.99 8.11
CA GLY A 219 -24.64 -11.95 6.98
C GLY A 219 -24.44 -10.54 6.40
N PHE A 220 -25.46 -9.66 6.47
CA PHE A 220 -25.30 -8.27 6.05
C PHE A 220 -24.43 -7.48 7.04
N ILE A 221 -24.63 -7.67 8.35
CA ILE A 221 -23.79 -7.03 9.39
C ILE A 221 -22.32 -7.43 9.23
N GLN A 222 -22.06 -8.72 8.98
CA GLN A 222 -20.73 -9.24 8.69
C GLN A 222 -20.13 -8.54 7.46
N ALA A 223 -20.84 -8.50 6.34
CA ALA A 223 -20.36 -7.85 5.11
C ALA A 223 -20.09 -6.35 5.32
N VAL A 224 -20.96 -5.65 6.04
CA VAL A 224 -20.78 -4.23 6.38
C VAL A 224 -19.57 -4.02 7.29
N SER A 225 -19.34 -4.89 8.27
CA SER A 225 -18.16 -4.79 9.15
C SER A 225 -16.84 -4.94 8.39
N ILE A 226 -16.80 -5.83 7.38
CA ILE A 226 -15.66 -5.98 6.47
C ILE A 226 -15.49 -4.71 5.63
N LEU A 227 -16.58 -4.17 5.07
CA LEU A 227 -16.54 -2.95 4.29
C LEU A 227 -16.03 -1.76 5.11
N ILE A 228 -16.51 -1.59 6.35
CA ILE A 228 -16.02 -0.55 7.26
C ILE A 228 -14.53 -0.72 7.52
N TRP A 229 -14.06 -1.95 7.77
CA TRP A 229 -12.63 -2.22 7.95
C TRP A 229 -11.83 -1.77 6.71
N VAL A 230 -12.26 -2.17 5.51
CA VAL A 230 -11.60 -1.79 4.25
C VAL A 230 -11.56 -0.27 4.09
N LEU A 231 -12.69 0.41 4.29
CA LEU A 231 -12.79 1.86 4.14
C LEU A 231 -11.89 2.59 5.13
N LEU A 232 -11.84 2.15 6.39
CA LEU A 232 -10.96 2.73 7.41
C LEU A 232 -9.49 2.59 7.03
N MET A 233 -9.07 1.37 6.65
CA MET A 233 -7.67 1.07 6.34
C MET A 233 -7.20 1.75 5.06
N GLU A 234 -8.02 1.74 4.01
CA GLU A 234 -7.67 2.32 2.72
C GLU A 234 -7.80 3.84 2.71
N SER A 235 -8.85 4.43 3.30
CA SER A 235 -8.99 5.89 3.32
C SER A 235 -7.82 6.56 4.05
N TRP A 236 -7.36 5.98 5.17
CA TRP A 236 -6.18 6.48 5.87
C TRP A 236 -4.93 6.37 4.99
N HIS A 237 -4.73 5.23 4.33
CA HIS A 237 -3.58 5.03 3.46
C HIS A 237 -3.56 6.01 2.27
N TRP A 238 -4.70 6.19 1.62
CA TRP A 238 -4.87 7.14 0.50
C TRP A 238 -4.71 8.59 0.92
N TYR A 239 -5.22 8.97 2.09
CA TYR A 239 -5.00 10.30 2.65
C TYR A 239 -3.50 10.63 2.73
N VAL A 240 -2.70 9.74 3.32
CA VAL A 240 -1.24 9.95 3.43
C VAL A 240 -0.58 10.04 2.05
N ARG A 241 -0.96 9.16 1.11
CA ARG A 241 -0.42 9.18 -0.26
C ARG A 241 -0.73 10.49 -0.99
N ILE A 242 -1.97 10.96 -0.91
CA ILE A 242 -2.40 12.20 -1.58
C ILE A 242 -1.66 13.40 -0.98
N VAL A 243 -1.59 13.51 0.35
CA VAL A 243 -0.88 14.60 1.02
C VAL A 243 0.59 14.62 0.61
N THR A 244 1.27 13.48 0.64
CA THR A 244 2.68 13.40 0.23
C THR A 244 2.85 13.76 -1.24
N ARG A 245 1.97 13.25 -2.12
CA ARG A 245 2.02 13.54 -3.55
C ARG A 245 1.89 15.03 -3.83
N VAL A 246 0.86 15.66 -3.30
CA VAL A 246 0.60 17.09 -3.47
C VAL A 246 1.76 17.91 -2.91
N GLY A 247 2.31 17.52 -1.76
CA GLY A 247 3.49 18.18 -1.18
C GLY A 247 4.72 18.11 -2.08
N VAL A 248 5.01 16.93 -2.64
CA VAL A 248 6.15 16.75 -3.57
C VAL A 248 5.96 17.55 -4.86
N ASP A 249 4.78 17.48 -5.47
CA ASP A 249 4.46 18.19 -6.72
C ASP A 249 4.47 19.73 -6.51
N THR A 250 4.01 20.21 -5.34
CA THR A 250 4.07 21.65 -4.98
C THR A 250 5.51 22.13 -4.83
N LEU A 251 6.35 21.35 -4.15
CA LEU A 251 7.76 21.67 -3.97
C LEU A 251 8.52 21.69 -5.31
N GLU A 252 8.19 20.77 -6.23
CA GLU A 252 8.73 20.74 -7.59
C GLU A 252 8.32 21.99 -8.38
N HIS A 253 7.04 22.38 -8.32
CA HIS A 253 6.59 23.62 -8.96
C HIS A 253 7.28 24.87 -8.42
N LEU A 254 7.50 24.95 -7.10
CA LEU A 254 8.23 26.07 -6.49
C LEU A 254 9.69 26.14 -6.93
N ARG A 255 10.37 24.99 -7.04
CA ARG A 255 11.73 24.89 -7.55
C ARG A 255 11.83 25.45 -8.96
N ASP A 256 10.94 25.00 -9.83
CA ASP A 256 11.01 25.29 -11.26
C ASP A 256 10.54 26.72 -11.57
N GLY A 257 9.58 27.26 -10.81
CA GLY A 257 9.03 28.60 -11.02
C GLY A 257 9.82 29.74 -10.38
N TYR A 258 10.40 29.54 -9.19
CA TYR A 258 10.98 30.64 -8.40
C TYR A 258 12.49 30.52 -8.18
N GLY A 259 13.12 29.42 -8.61
CA GLY A 259 14.56 29.21 -8.42
C GLY A 259 14.99 29.35 -6.96
N VAL A 260 14.16 28.86 -6.03
CA VAL A 260 14.34 29.10 -4.58
C VAL A 260 15.71 28.57 -4.14
N VAL A 261 16.61 29.51 -3.80
CA VAL A 261 17.93 29.21 -3.24
C VAL A 261 17.85 29.34 -1.71
N PRO A 262 18.43 28.40 -0.93
CA PRO A 262 18.45 28.51 0.53
C PRO A 262 19.15 29.80 0.98
N LEU A 263 18.61 30.47 2.01
CA LEU A 263 19.21 31.69 2.59
C LEU A 263 20.67 31.47 3.02
N SER A 264 21.01 30.28 3.51
CA SER A 264 22.37 29.91 3.89
C SER A 264 23.37 29.97 2.72
N ALA A 265 22.92 29.69 1.49
CA ALA A 265 23.76 29.83 0.31
C ALA A 265 23.98 31.31 -0.06
N LEU A 266 22.98 32.18 0.17
CA LEU A 266 23.12 33.63 0.00
C LEU A 266 24.09 34.23 1.04
N ASP A 267 24.07 33.74 2.27
CA ASP A 267 24.97 34.19 3.33
C ASP A 267 26.42 33.77 3.06
N MET A 268 26.65 32.58 2.49
CA MET A 268 27.98 32.15 2.06
C MET A 268 28.52 33.00 0.90
N ALA A 269 27.66 33.40 -0.05
CA ALA A 269 28.06 34.28 -1.15
C ALA A 269 28.44 35.70 -0.70
N ARG A 270 27.97 36.14 0.48
CA ARG A 270 28.26 37.47 1.03
C ARG A 270 29.52 37.54 1.90
N ARG A 271 30.14 36.40 2.27
CA ARG A 271 31.37 36.43 3.07
C ARG A 271 32.56 36.77 2.15
N PRO A 272 33.25 37.91 2.33
CA PRO A 272 34.41 38.24 1.54
C PRO A 272 35.50 37.18 1.74
N SER A 273 36.09 36.71 0.64
CA SER A 273 37.23 35.78 0.66
C SER A 273 38.44 36.50 1.25
N SER A 274 38.63 36.34 2.56
CA SER A 274 39.82 36.77 3.30
C SER A 274 41.00 35.87 3.02
#